data_AF-A0A6S7JR47-F1
#
_entry.id   AF-A0A6S7JR47-F1
#
_cell.length_a   1.000
_cell.length_b   1.000
_cell.length_c   1.000
_cell.angle_alpha   90.00
_cell.angle_beta   90.00
_cell.angle_gamma   90.00
#
_symmetry.space_group_name_H-M   'P 1'
#
loop_
_entity.id
_entity.type
_entity.pdbx_description
1 polymer ?
#
loop_
_entity_poly.entity_id
_entity_poly.type
_entity_poly.pdbx_seq_one_letter_code
_entity_poly.pdbx_strand_id
1 'polypeptide(L)'
;LHVLRANYQAAVWRRAVLATAHIPSPDGHGWEVTDGNIKIKWLGSKPAPEEVLEMLSCVCKKTCTIDSCCCLKAGLKCTDMCLLACEHMASEDDIQDDDDDDEGID
;
A
#
# COMPACT_ATOMS: atom_id res chain seq x y z
N LEU A 1 -8.43 -1.57 -7.17
CA LEU A 1 -9.57 -0.62 -7.31
C LEU A 1 -9.21 0.67 -8.07
N HIS A 2 -8.04 1.29 -7.83
CA HIS A 2 -7.61 2.48 -8.61
C HIS A 2 -7.59 2.25 -10.13
N VAL A 3 -7.04 1.10 -10.58
CA VAL A 3 -6.99 0.73 -12.01
C VAL A 3 -8.38 0.65 -12.63
N LEU A 4 -9.39 0.16 -11.90
CA LEU A 4 -10.77 0.09 -12.40
C LEU A 4 -11.34 1.49 -12.65
N ARG A 5 -11.06 2.44 -11.74
CA ARG A 5 -11.48 3.84 -11.89
C ARG A 5 -10.84 4.48 -13.12
N ALA A 6 -9.53 4.31 -13.27
CA ALA A 6 -8.79 4.83 -14.41
C ALA A 6 -9.29 4.23 -15.73
N ASN A 7 -9.57 2.92 -15.75
CA ASN A 7 -10.12 2.23 -16.92
C ASN A 7 -11.50 2.78 -17.31
N TYR A 8 -12.38 2.96 -16.33
CA TYR A 8 -13.71 3.53 -16.54
C TYR A 8 -13.63 4.97 -17.06
N GLN A 9 -12.79 5.83 -16.46
CA GLN A 9 -12.57 7.20 -16.93
C GLN A 9 -12.07 7.24 -18.37
N ALA A 10 -11.08 6.41 -18.70
CA ALA A 10 -10.59 6.30 -20.08
C ALA A 10 -11.71 5.82 -21.03
N ALA A 11 -12.57 4.90 -20.61
CA ALA A 11 -13.71 4.45 -21.41
C ALA A 11 -14.71 5.57 -21.69
N VAL A 12 -15.00 6.42 -20.70
CA VAL A 12 -15.84 7.61 -20.89
C VAL A 12 -15.17 8.58 -21.86
N TRP A 13 -13.89 8.89 -21.67
CA TRP A 13 -13.16 9.85 -22.51
C TRP A 13 -13.04 9.41 -23.97
N ARG A 14 -12.93 8.10 -24.25
CA ARG A 14 -12.94 7.58 -25.63
C ARG A 14 -14.23 7.92 -26.40
N ARG A 15 -15.30 8.33 -25.71
CA ARG A 15 -16.59 8.70 -26.29
C ARG A 15 -16.83 10.21 -26.30
N ALA A 16 -15.83 11.03 -25.96
CA ALA A 16 -15.98 12.49 -25.83
C ALA A 16 -16.41 13.20 -27.11
N VAL A 17 -16.19 12.60 -28.28
CA VAL A 17 -16.61 13.16 -29.58
C VAL A 17 -18.09 12.90 -29.91
N LEU A 18 -18.77 12.03 -29.15
CA LEU A 18 -20.19 11.76 -29.37
C LEU A 18 -21.02 12.86 -28.70
N ALA A 19 -21.85 13.54 -29.49
CA ALA A 19 -22.74 14.60 -28.99
C ALA A 19 -23.68 14.11 -27.87
N THR A 20 -24.09 12.84 -27.92
CA THR A 20 -24.92 12.17 -26.92
C THR A 20 -24.30 10.82 -26.54
N ALA A 21 -23.28 10.85 -25.68
CA ALA A 21 -22.68 9.63 -25.15
C ALA A 21 -23.52 9.04 -24.02
N HIS A 22 -23.92 7.77 -24.13
CA HIS A 22 -24.47 7.02 -23.02
C HIS A 22 -23.34 6.64 -22.04
N ILE A 23 -23.39 7.19 -20.82
CA ILE A 23 -22.43 6.92 -19.76
C ILE A 23 -22.97 5.75 -18.91
N PRO A 24 -22.33 4.57 -18.89
CA PRO A 24 -22.75 3.47 -18.03
C PRO A 24 -22.55 3.82 -16.55
N SER A 25 -23.19 3.08 -15.63
CA SER A 25 -22.98 3.31 -14.19
C SER A 25 -21.50 3.09 -13.79
N PRO A 26 -20.92 3.92 -12.90
CA PRO A 26 -19.58 3.70 -12.36
C PRO A 26 -19.52 2.61 -11.28
N ASP A 27 -20.68 2.06 -10.87
CA ASP A 27 -20.75 1.02 -9.84
C ASP A 27 -19.87 -0.19 -10.21
N GLY A 28 -19.17 -0.74 -9.22
CA GLY A 28 -18.23 -1.84 -9.41
C GLY A 28 -16.89 -1.46 -10.07
N HIS A 29 -16.77 -0.26 -10.66
CA HIS A 29 -15.53 0.19 -11.33
C HIS A 29 -14.61 0.97 -10.40
N GLY A 30 -14.53 0.54 -9.13
CA GLY A 30 -13.81 1.25 -8.07
C GLY A 30 -14.59 2.40 -7.44
N TRP A 31 -15.87 2.53 -7.79
CA TRP A 31 -16.89 3.26 -7.04
C TRP A 31 -17.99 2.31 -6.57
N GLU A 32 -18.73 2.77 -5.57
CA GLU A 32 -19.97 2.17 -5.09
C GLU A 32 -21.08 3.23 -5.22
N VAL A 33 -22.22 2.81 -5.76
CA VAL A 33 -23.39 3.66 -5.95
C VAL A 33 -24.48 3.21 -4.98
N THR A 34 -24.80 4.06 -4.01
CA THR A 34 -25.84 3.79 -2.99
C THR A 34 -26.75 5.01 -2.89
N ASP A 35 -28.06 4.80 -3.06
CA ASP A 35 -29.09 5.86 -2.96
C ASP A 35 -28.76 7.11 -3.81
N GLY A 36 -28.27 6.89 -5.03
CA GLY A 36 -27.87 7.98 -5.95
C GLY A 36 -26.55 8.68 -5.60
N ASN A 37 -25.89 8.31 -4.50
CA ASN A 37 -24.58 8.83 -4.11
C ASN A 37 -23.47 7.93 -4.64
N ILE A 38 -22.40 8.55 -5.14
CA ILE A 38 -21.21 7.86 -5.64
C ILE A 38 -20.10 8.01 -4.60
N LYS A 39 -19.60 6.90 -4.08
CA LYS A 39 -18.46 6.88 -3.15
C LYS A 39 -17.29 6.12 -3.77
N ILE A 40 -16.07 6.55 -3.48
CA ILE A 40 -14.87 5.82 -3.90
C ILE A 40 -14.82 4.53 -3.09
N LYS A 41 -14.74 3.39 -3.78
CA LYS A 41 -14.38 2.12 -3.15
C LYS A 41 -12.87 2.09 -2.97
N TRP A 42 -12.44 2.28 -1.73
CA TRP A 42 -11.03 2.17 -1.35
C TRP A 42 -10.65 0.70 -1.14
N LEU A 43 -9.36 0.40 -1.28
CA LEU A 43 -8.84 -0.89 -0.83
C LEU A 43 -8.92 -0.90 0.70
N GLY A 44 -9.55 -1.92 1.29
CA GLY A 44 -9.57 -2.07 2.75
C GLY A 44 -8.28 -2.69 3.30
N SER A 45 -7.44 -3.25 2.43
CA SER A 45 -6.18 -3.88 2.78
C SER A 45 -5.00 -2.91 2.65
N LYS A 46 -3.90 -3.24 3.33
CA LYS A 46 -2.60 -2.59 3.13
C LYS A 46 -2.16 -2.68 1.65
N PRO A 47 -1.31 -1.74 1.17
CA PRO A 47 -0.87 -1.71 -0.22
C PRO A 47 -0.01 -2.93 -0.62
N ALA A 48 0.56 -3.63 0.35
CA ALA A 48 1.30 -4.88 0.23
C ALA A 48 1.06 -5.75 1.48
N PRO A 49 1.39 -7.05 1.46
CA PRO A 49 1.47 -7.90 2.65
C PRO A 49 2.42 -7.34 3.71
N GLU A 50 2.22 -7.70 4.98
CA GLU A 50 3.00 -7.12 6.08
C GLU A 50 4.47 -7.48 5.99
N GLU A 51 4.74 -8.73 5.65
CA GLU A 51 6.08 -9.29 5.49
C GLU A 51 6.87 -8.51 4.44
N VAL A 52 6.19 -8.01 3.40
CA VAL A 52 6.79 -7.17 2.36
C VAL A 52 7.05 -5.75 2.85
N LEU A 53 6.17 -5.22 3.70
CA LEU A 53 6.32 -3.88 4.28
C LEU A 53 7.43 -3.84 5.34
N GLU A 54 7.64 -4.93 6.07
CA GLU A 54 8.73 -5.08 7.04
C GLU A 54 10.12 -5.09 6.38
N MET A 55 10.20 -5.48 5.10
CA MET A 55 11.44 -5.45 4.31
C MET A 55 11.79 -4.07 3.72
N LEU A 56 11.16 -2.98 4.18
CA LEU A 56 11.48 -1.63 3.71
C LEU A 56 12.91 -1.23 4.07
N SER A 57 13.67 -0.81 3.06
CA SER A 57 15.00 -0.25 3.23
C SER A 57 15.06 1.21 2.79
N CYS A 58 15.72 2.04 3.60
CA CYS A 58 15.91 3.45 3.29
C CYS A 58 17.19 3.70 2.48
N VAL A 59 17.15 4.76 1.66
CA VAL A 59 18.30 5.25 0.88
C VAL A 59 18.86 6.55 1.46
N CYS A 60 18.65 6.78 2.75
CA CYS A 60 19.19 7.92 3.47
C CYS A 60 20.73 7.95 3.35
N LYS A 61 21.31 9.15 3.24
CA LYS A 61 22.76 9.33 3.03
C LYS A 61 23.49 10.02 4.18
N LYS A 62 22.76 10.68 5.08
CA LYS A 62 23.34 11.53 6.13
C LYS A 62 22.78 11.21 7.51
N THR A 63 21.46 11.27 7.65
CA THR A 63 20.74 10.97 8.89
C THR A 63 19.38 10.39 8.52
N CYS A 64 18.83 9.59 9.43
CA CYS A 64 17.48 9.06 9.33
C CYS A 64 16.60 9.82 10.32
N THR A 65 15.63 10.57 9.80
CA THR A 65 14.60 11.24 10.60
C THR A 65 13.22 10.77 10.16
N ILE A 66 12.20 10.96 11.00
CA ILE A 66 10.81 10.62 10.63
C ILE A 66 10.40 11.31 9.32
N ASP A 67 10.90 12.51 9.01
CA ASP A 67 10.55 13.20 7.76
C ASP A 67 11.28 12.67 6.52
N SER A 68 12.41 11.99 6.69
CA SER A 68 13.31 11.62 5.57
C SER A 68 13.46 10.12 5.35
N CYS A 69 13.32 9.30 6.39
CA CYS A 69 13.54 7.85 6.34
C CYS A 69 12.22 7.10 6.17
N CYS A 70 12.10 6.27 5.13
CA CYS A 70 10.90 5.45 4.91
C CYS A 70 10.70 4.39 6.00
N CYS A 71 11.77 3.80 6.55
CA CYS A 71 11.67 2.83 7.65
C CYS A 71 11.04 3.51 8.88
N LEU A 72 11.56 4.65 9.31
CA LEU A 72 11.02 5.39 10.46
C LEU A 72 9.58 5.88 10.23
N LYS A 73 9.24 6.33 9.01
CA LYS A 73 7.85 6.67 8.67
C LYS A 73 6.90 5.50 8.78
N ALA A 74 7.38 4.30 8.45
CA ALA A 74 6.65 3.07 8.58
C ALA A 74 6.64 2.54 10.03
N GLY A 75 7.32 3.20 10.97
CA GLY A 75 7.45 2.72 12.35
C GLY A 75 8.48 1.58 12.52
N LEU A 76 9.30 1.33 11.50
CA LEU A 76 10.30 0.27 11.48
C LEU A 76 11.68 0.79 11.86
N LYS A 77 12.53 -0.12 12.37
CA LYS A 77 13.97 0.11 12.53
C LYS A 77 14.68 0.03 11.18
N CYS A 78 15.83 0.69 11.06
CA CYS A 78 16.69 0.49 9.90
C CYS A 78 17.37 -0.89 10.00
N THR A 79 17.57 -1.55 8.86
CA THR A 79 18.29 -2.83 8.78
C THR A 79 19.57 -2.65 7.97
N ASP A 80 20.35 -3.71 7.86
CA ASP A 80 21.54 -3.81 7.00
C ASP A 80 21.22 -3.61 5.51
N MET A 81 19.96 -3.78 5.10
CA MET A 81 19.48 -3.47 3.75
C MET A 81 19.40 -1.96 3.46
N CYS A 82 19.43 -1.11 4.50
CA CYS A 82 19.47 0.34 4.34
C CYS A 82 20.83 0.81 3.86
N LEU A 83 20.85 1.89 3.05
CA LEU A 83 22.09 2.45 2.51
C LEU A 83 23.03 3.03 3.58
N LEU A 84 22.47 3.53 4.68
CA LEU A 84 23.19 4.15 5.78
C LEU A 84 22.99 3.33 7.06
N ALA A 85 24.10 2.88 7.65
CA ALA A 85 24.12 2.44 9.04
C ALA A 85 23.96 3.67 9.95
N CYS A 86 22.76 3.87 10.50
CA CYS A 86 22.41 5.05 11.31
C CYS A 86 22.19 4.69 12.78
N GLU A 87 21.78 5.65 13.64
CA GLU A 87 21.49 5.35 15.05
C GLU A 87 20.19 4.55 15.28
N HIS A 88 19.38 4.33 14.25
CA HIS A 88 18.08 3.65 14.36
C HIS A 88 18.12 2.19 13.87
N MET A 89 19.29 1.57 13.86
CA MET A 89 19.44 0.19 13.42
C MET A 89 18.71 -0.78 14.36
N ALA A 90 18.17 -1.86 13.81
CA ALA A 90 17.68 -3.00 14.56
C ALA A 90 18.84 -3.72 15.27
N SER A 91 18.54 -4.29 16.42
CA SER A 91 19.44 -5.07 17.27
C SER A 91 19.05 -6.55 17.29
N GLU A 92 19.95 -7.42 17.74
CA GLU A 92 19.68 -8.87 17.86
C GLU A 92 18.49 -9.16 18.79
N ASP A 93 18.23 -8.28 19.77
CA ASP A 93 17.09 -8.37 20.68
C ASP A 93 15.74 -8.04 20.00
N ASP A 94 15.75 -7.45 18.81
CA ASP A 94 14.54 -7.08 18.07
C ASP A 94 13.98 -8.25 17.21
N ILE A 95 14.69 -9.39 17.13
CA ILE A 95 14.25 -10.58 16.40
C ILE A 95 13.37 -11.41 17.35
N GLN A 96 12.06 -11.35 17.15
CA GLN A 96 11.12 -12.27 17.79
C GLN A 96 10.93 -13.46 16.85
N ASP A 97 11.57 -14.58 17.18
CA ASP A 97 11.28 -15.87 16.56
C ASP A 97 9.92 -16.33 17.11
N ASP A 98 8.83 -15.99 16.40
CA ASP A 98 7.53 -16.63 16.59
C ASP A 98 7.57 -18.05 15.98
N ASP A 99 8.47 -18.89 16.50
CA ASP A 99 8.40 -20.35 16.32
C ASP A 99 7.33 -20.87 17.30
N ASP A 100 6.05 -20.64 16.98
CA ASP A 100 4.99 -21.53 17.49
C ASP A 100 5.08 -22.83 16.68
N ASP A 101 6.01 -23.69 17.12
CA ASP A 101 6.09 -25.09 16.73
C ASP A 101 4.72 -25.75 16.95
N ASP A 102 4.10 -26.09 15.81
CA ASP A 102 3.00 -27.04 15.70
C ASP A 102 3.45 -28.41 16.24
N GLU A 103 3.34 -28.62 17.56
CA GLU A 103 3.48 -29.93 18.19
C GLU A 103 2.14 -30.45 18.75
N GLY A 104 1.57 -31.44 18.04
CA GLY A 104 0.65 -32.45 18.57
C GLY A 104 -0.44 -32.87 17.57
N ILE A 105 -0.25 -33.88 16.69
CA ILE A 105 -0.52 -35.33 16.96
C ILE A 105 -1.84 -35.50 17.74
N ASP A 106 -2.94 -36.03 17.19
CA ASP A 106 -3.17 -37.30 16.47
C ASP A 106 -4.49 -37.21 15.65
#